data_AF-A0A1I7F4K4-F1
#
_entry.id   AF-A0A1I7F4K4-F1
#
_cell.length_a   1.000
_cell.length_b   1.000
_cell.length_c   1.000
_cell.angle_alpha   90.00
_cell.angle_beta   90.00
_cell.angle_gamma   90.00
#
_symmetry.space_group_name_H-M   'P 1'
#
loop_
_entity.id
_entity.type
_entity.pdbx_description
1 polymer ?
#
loop_
_entity_poly.entity_id
_entity_poly.type
_entity_poly.pdbx_seq_one_letter_code
_entity_poly.pdbx_strand_id
1 'polypeptide(L)' 'MVIGIIEIIIGLLVLGAGIYYLVKEKDDKESKKIYGITSGVGAVVSVVAAVILITHL' A
#
# COMPACT_ATOMS: atom_id res chain seq x y z
N MET A 1 -15.97 8.72 -7.77
CA MET A 1 -16.33 8.09 -6.48
C MET A 1 -16.10 6.58 -6.43
N VAL A 2 -16.84 5.72 -7.16
CA VAL A 2 -16.70 4.24 -7.05
C VAL A 2 -15.29 3.74 -7.38
N ILE A 3 -14.69 4.21 -8.46
CA ILE A 3 -13.33 3.81 -8.89
C ILE A 3 -12.28 4.18 -7.82
N GLY A 4 -12.33 5.41 -7.30
CA GLY A 4 -11.40 5.87 -6.26
C GLY A 4 -11.51 5.06 -4.95
N ILE A 5 -12.71 4.58 -4.59
CA ILE A 5 -12.90 3.70 -3.42
C ILE A 5 -12.22 2.34 -3.67
N ILE A 6 -12.39 1.76 -4.86
CA ILE A 6 -11.77 0.48 -5.22
C ILE A 6 -10.24 0.59 -5.18
N GLU A 7 -9.69 1.66 -5.74
CA GLU A 7 -8.24 1.91 -5.74
C GLU A 7 -7.67 2.11 -4.34
N ILE A 8 -8.41 2.81 -3.46
CA ILE A 8 -8.03 2.93 -2.03
C ILE A 8 -7.98 1.57 -1.36
N ILE A 9 -8.97 0.71 -1.58
CA ILE A 9 -9.02 -0.62 -0.96
C ILE A 9 -7.81 -1.43 -1.42
N ILE A 10 -7.52 -1.44 -2.71
CA ILE A 10 -6.36 -2.15 -3.27
C ILE A 10 -5.05 -1.60 -2.69
N GLY A 11 -4.89 -0.28 -2.67
CA GLY A 11 -3.71 0.38 -2.10
C GLY A 11 -3.48 0.01 -0.64
N LEU A 12 -4.54 0.04 0.18
CA LEU A 12 -4.48 -0.30 1.59
C LEU A 12 -4.17 -1.79 1.81
N LEU A 13 -4.71 -2.69 0.99
CA LEU A 13 -4.38 -4.12 1.06
C LEU A 13 -2.91 -4.37 0.73
N VAL A 14 -2.36 -3.73 -0.30
CA VAL A 14 -0.94 -3.85 -0.67
C VAL A 14 -0.04 -3.26 0.42
N LEU A 15 -0.40 -2.08 0.95
CA LEU A 15 0.32 -1.45 2.06
C LEU A 15 0.29 -2.32 3.32
N GLY A 16 -0.89 -2.81 3.69
CA GLY A 16 -1.09 -3.68 4.85
C GLY A 16 -0.31 -4.98 4.74
N ALA A 17 -0.37 -5.64 3.58
CA ALA A 17 0.41 -6.85 3.33
C ALA A 17 1.92 -6.57 3.38
N GLY A 18 2.38 -5.49 2.74
CA GLY A 18 3.77 -5.07 2.78
C GLY A 18 4.25 -4.85 4.22
N ILE A 19 3.52 -4.08 5.03
CA ILE A 19 3.89 -3.79 6.42
C ILE A 19 3.85 -5.07 7.26
N TYR A 20 2.81 -5.90 7.09
CA TYR A 20 2.65 -7.15 7.82
C TYR A 20 3.86 -8.06 7.61
N TYR A 21 4.25 -8.29 6.35
CA TYR A 21 5.39 -9.14 6.05
C TYR A 21 6.73 -8.50 6.39
N LEU A 22 6.84 -7.17 6.35
CA LEU A 22 8.04 -6.46 6.80
C LEU A 22 8.29 -6.66 8.31
N VAL A 23 7.22 -6.73 9.11
CA VAL A 23 7.30 -7.02 10.55
C VAL A 23 7.49 -8.51 10.81
N LYS A 24 6.81 -9.37 10.03
CA LYS A 24 6.88 -10.84 10.15
C LYS A 24 8.29 -11.36 9.84
N GLU A 25 8.86 -10.95 8.71
CA GLU A 25 10.13 -11.46 8.15
C GLU A 25 11.30 -10.52 8.47
N LYS A 26 11.25 -9.81 9.60
CA LYS A 26 12.20 -8.74 9.99
C LYS A 26 13.65 -9.19 10.14
N ASP A 27 13.89 -10.48 10.35
CA ASP A 27 15.22 -11.05 10.56
C ASP A 27 15.91 -11.40 9.22
N ASP A 28 15.14 -11.48 8.12
CA ASP A 28 15.67 -11.65 6.77
C ASP A 28 15.81 -10.28 6.06
N LYS A 29 17.06 -9.92 5.77
CA LYS A 29 17.41 -8.67 5.08
C LYS A 29 16.88 -8.62 3.65
N GLU A 30 16.78 -9.76 2.97
CA GLU A 30 16.30 -9.83 1.58
C GLU A 30 14.79 -9.62 1.53
N SER A 31 14.05 -10.34 2.37
CA SER A 31 12.61 -10.15 2.59
C SER A 31 12.26 -8.72 3.00
N LYS A 32 13.00 -8.10 3.92
CA LYS A 32 12.79 -6.69 4.31
C LYS A 32 12.86 -5.72 3.13
N LYS A 33 13.75 -5.97 2.17
CA LYS A 33 13.88 -5.12 0.97
C LYS A 33 12.66 -5.26 0.08
N ILE A 34 12.20 -6.49 -0.15
CA ILE A 34 11.00 -6.77 -0.96
C ILE A 34 9.77 -6.15 -0.31
N TYR A 35 9.49 -6.49 0.95
CA TYR A 35 8.29 -6.00 1.65
C TYR A 35 8.35 -4.50 1.93
N GLY A 36 9.55 -3.92 2.04
CA GLY A 36 9.74 -2.47 2.12
C GLY A 36 9.33 -1.78 0.82
N ILE A 37 9.76 -2.31 -0.33
CA ILE A 37 9.32 -1.82 -1.64
C ILE A 37 7.82 -2.02 -1.82
N THR A 38 7.28 -3.19 -1.47
CA THR A 38 5.82 -3.46 -1.53
C THR A 38 5.03 -2.47 -0.68
N SER A 39 5.48 -2.19 0.54
CA SER A 39 4.87 -1.17 1.41
C SER A 39 4.95 0.21 0.79
N GLY A 40 6.10 0.59 0.23
CA GLY A 40 6.28 1.89 -0.44
C GLY A 40 5.33 2.07 -1.62
N VAL A 41 5.21 1.04 -2.49
CA VAL A 41 4.27 1.05 -3.61
C VAL A 41 2.82 1.14 -3.12
N GLY A 42 2.44 0.33 -2.12
CA GLY A 42 1.11 0.37 -1.52
C GLY A 42 0.77 1.74 -0.94
N ALA A 43 1.73 2.41 -0.29
CA ALA A 43 1.56 3.75 0.24
C ALA A 43 1.33 4.78 -0.88
N VAL A 44 2.15 4.75 -1.93
CA VAL A 44 1.99 5.66 -3.09
C VAL A 44 0.62 5.47 -3.75
N VAL A 45 0.22 4.23 -4.01
CA VAL A 45 -1.09 3.92 -4.60
C VAL A 45 -2.22 4.42 -3.71
N SER A 46 -2.14 4.18 -2.39
CA SER A 46 -3.15 4.65 -1.43
C SER A 46 -3.28 6.18 -1.42
N VAL A 47 -2.16 6.90 -1.46
CA VAL A 47 -2.14 8.37 -1.47
C VAL A 47 -2.74 8.92 -2.77
N VAL A 48 -2.34 8.38 -3.93
CA VAL A 48 -2.88 8.80 -5.23
C VAL A 48 -4.38 8.54 -5.29
N ALA A 49 -4.83 7.35 -4.86
CA ALA A 49 -6.25 7.00 -4.83
C ALA A 49 -7.04 7.92 -3.88
N ALA A 50 -6.48 8.27 -2.72
CA ALA A 50 -7.09 9.24 -1.80
C ALA A 50 -7.23 10.63 -2.41
N VAL A 51 -6.21 11.12 -3.11
CA VAL A 51 -6.26 12.41 -3.82
C VAL A 51 -7.34 12.39 -4.91
N ILE A 52 -7.42 11.32 -5.71
CA ILE A 52 -8.45 11.17 -6.74
C ILE A 52 -9.84 11.14 -6.11
N LEU A 53 -10.03 10.40 -5.02
CA LEU A 53 -11.31 10.30 -4.34
C LEU A 53 -11.76 11.64 -3.76
N ILE A 54 -10.87 12.39 -3.12
CA ILE A 54 -11.18 13.69 -2.50
C ILE A 54 -11.42 14.77 -3.56
N THR A 55 -10.65 14.78 -4.66
CA THR A 55 -10.81 15.77 -5.73
C THR A 55 -12.04 15.54 -6.61
N HIS A 56 -12.58 14.31 -6.62
CA HIS A 56 -13.81 13.92 -7.33
C HIS A 56 -14.98 13.64 -6.38
N LEU A 57 -14.96 14.26 -5.18
CA LEU A 57 -16.02 14.18 -4.16
C LEU A 57 -17.03 15.32 -4.30
#